data_AF-A0A7U7AYL2-F1
#
_entry.id   AF-A0A7U7AYL2-F1
#
_cell.length_a   1.000
_cell.length_b   1.000
_cell.length_c   1.000
_cell.angle_alpha   90.00
_cell.angle_beta   90.00
_cell.angle_gamma   90.00
#
_symmetry.space_group_name_H-M   'P 1'
#
loop_
_entity.id
_entity.type
_entity.pdbx_description
1 polymer ?
#
loop_
_entity_poly.entity_id
_entity_poly.type
_entity_poly.pdbx_seq_one_letter_code
_entity_poly.pdbx_strand_id
1 'polypeptide(L)' 'MGLETHIARRGSRYYFRIRVPDDLIGFFGRRELKRSLGTASQREARFRASQLRQIAYTGFRTLRIAAL' A
#
# COMPACT_ATOMS: atom_id res chain seq x y z
N MET A 1 0.97 -6.37 -16.46
CA MET A 1 1.04 -6.04 -15.01
C MET A 1 0.55 -4.60 -14.83
N GLY A 2 -0.78 -4.38 -14.79
CA GLY A 2 -1.38 -3.04 -14.82
C GLY A 2 -1.27 -2.32 -13.47
N LEU A 3 -1.18 -0.99 -13.51
CA LEU A 3 -1.10 -0.04 -12.38
C LEU A 3 -2.28 -0.08 -11.37
N GLU A 4 -3.19 -1.04 -11.51
CA GLU A 4 -4.42 -1.17 -10.71
C GLU A 4 -4.26 -2.05 -9.47
N THR A 5 -3.11 -2.72 -9.30
CA THR A 5 -2.88 -3.76 -8.27
C THR A 5 -3.06 -3.28 -6.82
N HIS A 6 -2.87 -1.99 -6.55
CA HIS A 6 -2.89 -1.45 -5.18
C HIS A 6 -4.09 -0.54 -4.87
N ILE A 7 -5.04 -0.41 -5.79
CA ILE A 7 -6.19 0.48 -5.60
C ILE A 7 -7.47 -0.36 -5.62
N ALA A 8 -8.28 -0.22 -4.58
CA ALA A 8 -9.61 -0.79 -4.51
C ALA A 8 -10.64 0.34 -4.41
N ARG A 9 -11.70 0.27 -5.23
CA ARG A 9 -12.85 1.16 -5.10
C ARG A 9 -13.86 0.53 -4.15
N ARG A 10 -14.35 1.29 -3.17
CA ARG A 10 -15.50 0.93 -2.33
C ARG A 10 -16.49 2.09 -2.35
N GLY A 11 -17.62 1.89 -3.03
CA GLY A 11 -18.60 2.94 -3.28
C GLY A 11 -17.98 4.14 -4.02
N SER A 12 -18.06 5.32 -3.42
CA SER A 12 -17.50 6.56 -3.96
C SER A 12 -16.04 6.81 -3.56
N ARG A 13 -15.40 5.95 -2.78
CA ARG A 13 -14.03 6.19 -2.28
C ARG A 13 -13.03 5.15 -2.79
N TYR A 14 -11.82 5.61 -3.07
CA TYR A 14 -10.69 4.75 -3.34
C TYR A 14 -9.88 4.45 -2.08
N TYR A 15 -9.33 3.23 -2.03
CA TYR A 15 -8.49 2.72 -0.96
C TYR A 15 -7.21 2.16 -1.56
N PHE A 16 -6.09 2.43 -0.89
CA PHE A 16 -4.82 1.78 -1.12
C PHE A 16 -4.77 0.45 -0.37
N ARG A 17 -4.25 -0.58 -1.01
CA ARG A 17 -3.97 -1.89 -0.41
C ARG A 17 -2.64 -2.44 -0.90
N ILE A 18 -1.82 -2.96 0.01
CA ILE A 18 -0.59 -3.65 -0.33
C ILE A 18 -0.35 -4.80 0.66
N ARG A 19 0.05 -5.96 0.14
CA ARG A 19 0.42 -7.09 1.00
C ARG A 19 1.69 -6.76 1.77
N VAL A 20 1.71 -7.15 3.04
CA VAL A 20 2.93 -7.17 3.84
C VAL A 20 3.71 -8.43 3.44
N PRO A 21 5.03 -8.34 3.19
CA PRO A 21 5.85 -9.52 2.95
C PRO A 21 5.82 -10.48 4.15
N ASP A 22 5.88 -11.79 3.88
CA ASP A 22 5.70 -12.83 4.92
C ASP A 22 6.67 -12.67 6.09
N ASP A 23 7.94 -12.40 5.77
CA ASP A 23 9.02 -12.12 6.72
C ASP A 23 8.74 -10.90 7.63
N LEU A 24 7.90 -9.97 7.18
CA LEU A 24 7.57 -8.75 7.92
C LEU A 24 6.20 -8.83 8.60
N ILE A 25 5.44 -9.92 8.45
CA ILE A 25 4.11 -10.05 9.08
C ILE A 25 4.24 -9.97 10.59
N GLY A 26 5.26 -10.59 11.19
CA GLY A 26 5.53 -10.50 12.63
C GLY A 26 5.77 -9.06 13.12
N PHE A 27 6.47 -8.25 12.31
CA PHE A 27 6.74 -6.85 12.65
C PHE A 27 5.48 -5.97 12.53
N PHE A 28 4.70 -6.13 11.46
CA PHE A 28 3.52 -5.30 11.22
C PHE A 28 2.24 -5.79 11.93
N GLY A 29 2.21 -7.04 12.40
CA GLY A 29 1.04 -7.68 13.02
C GLY A 29 -0.14 -7.92 12.06
N ARG A 30 0.06 -7.75 10.75
CA ARG A 30 -1.00 -7.85 9.73
C ARG A 30 -0.44 -8.26 8.38
N ARG A 31 -1.28 -8.93 7.59
CA ARG A 31 -0.92 -9.47 6.26
C ARG A 31 -1.10 -8.45 5.12
N GLU A 32 -1.84 -7.38 5.36
CA GLU A 32 -2.12 -6.33 4.38
C GLU A 32 -2.15 -4.95 5.05
N LEU A 33 -1.52 -3.97 4.41
CA LEU A 33 -1.68 -2.55 4.74
C LEU A 33 -2.81 -1.99 3.88
N LYS A 34 -3.85 -1.47 4.53
CA LYS A 34 -4.99 -0.83 3.88
C LYS A 34 -5.15 0.60 4.38
N ARG A 35 -5.33 1.55 3.47
CA ARG A 35 -5.54 2.96 3.81
C ARG A 35 -6.53 3.63 2.85
N SER A 36 -7.41 4.48 3.35
CA SER A 36 -8.25 5.31 2.49
C SER A 36 -7.38 6.28 1.70
N LEU A 37 -7.64 6.41 0.39
CA LEU A 37 -7.02 7.45 -0.45
C LEU A 37 -7.75 8.78 -0.35
N GLY A 38 -8.92 8.82 0.30
CA GLY A 38 -9.64 10.06 0.63
C GLY A 38 -10.14 10.83 -0.60
N THR A 39 -10.34 10.16 -1.73
CA THR A 39 -10.80 10.79 -2.98
C THR A 39 -11.73 9.85 -3.74
N ALA A 40 -12.65 10.45 -4.49
CA ALA A 40 -13.51 9.80 -5.48
C ALA A 40 -12.95 9.93 -6.91
N SER A 41 -11.90 10.74 -7.10
CA SER A 41 -11.23 10.92 -8.39
C SER A 41 -10.24 9.78 -8.63
N GLN A 42 -10.42 9.05 -9.74
CA GLN A 42 -9.53 7.94 -10.09
C GLN A 42 -8.09 8.40 -10.35
N ARG A 43 -7.93 9.57 -11.01
CA ARG A 43 -6.62 10.15 -11.30
C ARG A 43 -5.88 10.51 -10.02
N GLU A 44 -6.57 11.16 -9.09
CA GLU A 44 -6.00 11.52 -7.80
C GLU A 44 -5.70 10.28 -6.94
N ALA A 45 -6.59 9.28 -6.98
CA ALA A 45 -6.36 8.00 -6.31
C ALA A 45 -5.08 7.32 -6.81
N ARG A 46 -4.85 7.29 -8.13
CA ARG A 46 -3.62 6.74 -8.73
C ARG A 46 -2.37 7.47 -8.26
N PHE A 47 -2.41 8.80 -8.22
CA PHE A 47 -1.30 9.61 -7.73
C PHE A 47 -0.99 9.31 -6.26
N ARG A 48 -1.99 9.41 -5.38
CA ARG A 48 -1.82 9.15 -3.93
C ARG A 48 -1.40 7.70 -3.65
N ALA A 49 -1.92 6.73 -4.40
CA ALA A 49 -1.53 5.33 -4.29
C ALA A 49 -0.07 5.10 -4.70
N SER A 50 0.42 5.79 -5.73
CA SER A 50 1.83 5.71 -6.14
C SER A 50 2.77 6.19 -5.02
N GLN A 51 2.42 7.28 -4.34
CA GLN A 51 3.19 7.79 -3.21
C GLN A 51 3.19 6.80 -2.03
N LEU A 52 2.02 6.28 -1.65
CA LEU A 52 1.92 5.27 -0.58
C LEU A 52 2.65 3.97 -0.92
N ARG A 53 2.65 3.57 -2.20
CA ARG A 53 3.40 2.41 -2.68
C ARG A 53 4.89 2.61 -2.46
N GLN A 54 5.44 3.76 -2.84
CA GLN A 54 6.85 4.06 -2.64
C GLN A 54 7.23 4.04 -1.15
N ILE A 55 6.42 4.67 -0.31
CA ILE A 55 6.63 4.68 1.15
C ILE A 55 6.62 3.25 1.72
N ALA A 56 5.64 2.43 1.32
CA ALA A 56 5.53 1.06 1.80
C ALA A 56 6.76 0.22 1.39
N TYR A 57 7.18 0.28 0.12
CA TYR A 57 8.35 -0.48 -0.33
C TYR A 57 9.65 -0.02 0.32
N THR A 58 9.84 1.29 0.51
CA THR A 58 10.99 1.80 1.25
C THR A 58 10.97 1.27 2.68
N GLY A 59 9.83 1.34 3.37
CA GLY A 59 9.68 0.80 4.72
C GLY A 59 9.99 -0.70 4.81
N PHE A 60 9.45 -1.50 3.89
CA PHE A 60 9.76 -2.93 3.83
C PHE A 60 11.24 -3.21 3.60
N ARG A 61 11.88 -2.46 2.69
CA ARG A 61 13.31 -2.60 2.41
C ARG A 61 14.16 -2.23 3.63
N THR A 62 13.84 -1.12 4.30
CA THR A 62 14.56 -0.67 5.50
C THR A 62 14.47 -1.70 6.61
N LEU A 63 13.28 -2.24 6.87
CA LEU A 63 13.09 -3.25 7.91
C LEU A 63 13.85 -4.55 7.61
N ARG A 64 13.92 -4.97 6.34
CA ARG A 64 14.72 -6.13 5.95
C ARG A 64 16.21 -5.93 6.15
N ILE A 65 16.72 -4.71 5.96
CA ILE A 65 18.13 -4.39 6.22
C ILE A 65 18.40 -4.35 7.72
N ALA A 66 17.47 -3.80 8.51
CA ALA A 66 17.63 -3.65 9.96
C ALA A 66 17.36 -4.95 10.75
N ALA A 67 16.66 -5.92 10.17
CA ALA A 67 16.38 -7.22 10.77
C ALA A 67 17.39 -8.33 10.38
N LEU A 68 18.42 -7.97 9.61
CA LEU A 68 19.62 -8.76 9.33
C LEU A 68 20.77 -8.28 10.22
#